data_AF-A0A2P8QCT3-F1
#
_entry.id   AF-A0A2P8QCT3-F1
#
_cell.length_a   1.000
_cell.length_b   1.000
_cell.length_c   1.000
_cell.angle_alpha   90.00
_cell.angle_beta   90.00
_cell.angle_gamma   90.00
#
_symmetry.space_group_name_H-M   'P 1'
#
loop_
_entity.id
_entity.type
_entity.pdbx_description
1 polymer ?
#
loop_
_entity_poly.entity_id
_entity_poly.type
_entity_poly.pdbx_seq_one_letter_code
_entity_poly.pdbx_strand_id
1 'polypeptide(L)'
;MEYIRDELRDNHPTEEGYRNLPEEIKDHIRRVGLFYDDIGKLVAHNVVDEELVLGAYGRAILRTWDKLAPFVYSERERHRNLTMFYFEDLAWRAKNTTMQDVHRTVGLRRLPPA
;
A
#
# COMPACT_ATOMS: atom_id res chain seq x y z
N MET A 1 -12.76 8.66 1.45
CA MET A 1 -11.45 8.47 0.77
C MET A 1 -10.38 9.46 1.23
N GLU A 2 -10.72 10.45 2.07
CA GLU A 2 -9.81 11.52 2.52
C GLU A 2 -9.22 11.27 3.91
N TYR A 3 -9.90 10.52 4.79
CA TYR A 3 -9.48 10.32 6.19
C TYR A 3 -8.16 9.54 6.37
N ILE A 4 -7.87 8.52 5.54
CA ILE A 4 -6.55 7.83 5.53
C ILE A 4 -5.46 8.75 4.97
N ARG A 5 -5.79 9.86 4.31
CA ARG A 5 -4.78 10.61 3.57
C ARG A 5 -3.87 11.42 4.48
N ASP A 6 -4.37 12.03 5.55
CA ASP A 6 -3.54 12.97 6.31
C ASP A 6 -3.61 12.80 7.85
N GLU A 7 -4.58 12.07 8.41
CA GLU A 7 -4.87 12.18 9.86
C GLU A 7 -4.60 10.91 10.70
N LEU A 8 -4.37 9.76 10.07
CA LEU A 8 -4.46 8.47 10.77
C LEU A 8 -3.30 8.20 11.74
N ARG A 9 -2.09 8.66 11.40
CA ARG A 9 -0.91 8.55 12.26
C ARG A 9 -0.90 9.60 13.35
N ASP A 10 -1.46 10.77 13.09
CA ASP A 10 -1.39 11.92 14.01
C ASP A 10 -2.45 11.81 15.12
N ASN A 11 -3.54 11.09 14.87
CA ASN A 11 -4.66 10.98 15.80
C ASN A 11 -4.73 9.66 16.58
N HIS A 12 -3.87 8.67 16.29
CA HIS A 12 -3.97 7.36 16.92
C HIS A 12 -2.63 6.74 17.31
N PRO A 13 -2.52 6.15 18.52
CA PRO A 13 -1.32 5.44 18.93
C PRO A 13 -1.11 4.20 18.05
N THR A 14 -0.04 4.22 17.26
CA THR A 14 0.38 3.09 16.39
C THR A 14 0.90 1.92 17.20
N GLU A 15 1.33 2.20 18.43
CA GLU A 15 1.95 1.24 19.32
C GLU A 15 1.01 0.09 19.62
N GLU A 16 -0.32 0.24 19.59
CA GLU A 16 -1.32 -0.80 19.90
C GLU A 16 -1.73 -1.71 18.71
N GLY A 17 -1.13 -1.50 17.54
CA GLY A 17 -1.61 -2.13 16.31
C GLY A 17 -2.94 -1.52 15.87
N TYR A 18 -3.56 -2.05 14.82
CA TYR A 18 -4.83 -1.47 14.34
C TYR A 18 -6.06 -2.09 15.01
N ARG A 19 -5.95 -3.22 15.72
CA ARG A 19 -7.11 -3.92 16.32
C ARG A 19 -7.85 -3.15 17.42
N ASN A 20 -7.18 -2.20 18.08
CA ASN A 20 -7.74 -1.38 19.14
C ASN A 20 -8.32 -0.05 18.63
N LEU A 21 -8.22 0.23 17.33
CA LEU A 21 -8.82 1.42 16.74
C LEU A 21 -10.36 1.31 16.70
N PRO A 22 -11.07 2.46 16.60
CA PRO A 22 -12.50 2.49 16.29
C PRO A 22 -12.85 1.59 15.10
N GLU A 23 -13.99 0.90 15.14
CA GLU A 23 -14.35 -0.11 14.12
C GLU A 23 -14.35 0.45 12.70
N GLU A 24 -14.84 1.69 12.53
CA GLU A 24 -14.82 2.38 11.23
C GLU A 24 -13.40 2.50 10.65
N ILE A 25 -12.43 2.82 11.50
CA ILE A 25 -11.02 2.95 11.10
C ILE A 25 -10.44 1.57 10.78
N LYS A 26 -10.78 0.55 11.58
CA LYS A 26 -10.34 -0.84 11.33
C LYS A 26 -10.85 -1.36 10.01
N ASP A 27 -12.12 -1.14 9.71
CA ASP A 27 -12.71 -1.57 8.44
C ASP A 27 -12.08 -0.85 7.26
N HIS A 28 -11.73 0.42 7.44
CA HIS A 28 -11.05 1.15 6.39
C HIS A 28 -9.61 0.65 6.15
N ILE A 29 -8.85 0.41 7.22
CA ILE A 29 -7.51 -0.19 7.15
C ILE A 29 -7.57 -1.57 6.52
N ARG A 30 -8.49 -2.44 6.96
CA ARG A 30 -8.67 -3.77 6.38
C ARG A 30 -9.02 -3.67 4.91
N ARG A 31 -9.96 -2.81 4.53
CA ARG A 31 -10.40 -2.70 3.13
C ARG A 31 -9.27 -2.25 2.20
N VAL A 32 -8.51 -1.21 2.58
CA VAL A 32 -7.44 -0.70 1.73
C VAL A 32 -6.18 -1.58 1.80
N GLY A 33 -5.81 -2.03 3.00
CA GLY A 33 -4.64 -2.88 3.22
C GLY A 33 -4.81 -4.26 2.59
N LEU A 34 -5.96 -4.91 2.75
CA LEU A 34 -6.22 -6.21 2.12
C LEU A 34 -6.37 -6.10 0.60
N PHE A 35 -6.92 -4.99 0.10
CA PHE A 35 -6.96 -4.75 -1.35
C PHE A 35 -5.56 -4.75 -1.97
N TYR A 36 -4.62 -4.00 -1.40
CA TYR A 36 -3.25 -4.00 -1.92
C TYR A 36 -2.49 -5.29 -1.59
N ASP A 37 -2.82 -5.98 -0.50
CA ASP A 37 -2.26 -7.30 -0.20
C ASP A 37 -2.69 -8.33 -1.25
N ASP A 38 -3.94 -8.31 -1.68
CA ASP A 38 -4.44 -9.18 -2.74
C ASP A 38 -3.82 -8.85 -4.10
N ILE A 39 -3.65 -7.57 -4.44
CA ILE A 39 -2.88 -7.18 -5.63
C ILE A 39 -1.43 -7.67 -5.54
N GLY A 40 -0.79 -7.50 -4.37
CA GLY A 40 0.57 -7.95 -4.12
C GLY A 40 0.73 -9.45 -4.32
N LYS A 41 -0.25 -10.26 -3.89
CA LYS A 41 -0.30 -11.70 -4.16
C LYS A 41 -0.29 -11.98 -5.66
N LEU A 42 -1.17 -11.32 -6.40
CA LEU A 42 -1.27 -11.55 -7.85
C LEU A 42 0.03 -11.18 -8.57
N VAL A 43 0.68 -10.09 -8.18
CA VAL A 43 1.99 -9.69 -8.73
C VAL A 43 3.08 -10.69 -8.36
N ALA A 44 3.19 -11.05 -7.08
CA ALA A 44 4.22 -11.97 -6.60
C ALA A 44 4.12 -13.38 -7.22
N HIS A 45 2.92 -13.78 -7.62
CA HIS A 45 2.65 -15.04 -8.30
C HIS A 45 2.61 -14.93 -9.84
N ASN A 46 3.01 -13.79 -10.41
CA ASN A 46 3.04 -13.53 -11.86
C ASN A 46 1.68 -13.71 -12.55
N VAL A 47 0.58 -13.50 -11.82
CA VAL A 47 -0.79 -13.54 -12.38
C VAL A 47 -1.16 -12.21 -13.03
N VAL A 48 -0.66 -11.11 -12.47
CA VAL A 48 -0.80 -9.76 -13.02
C VAL A 48 0.58 -9.17 -13.28
N ASP A 49 0.72 -8.49 -14.40
CA ASP A 49 1.94 -7.81 -14.78
C ASP A 49 2.32 -6.72 -13.77
N GLU A 50 3.58 -6.74 -13.33
CA GLU A 50 4.09 -5.81 -12.34
C GLU A 50 4.11 -4.38 -12.88
N GLU A 51 4.58 -4.17 -14.11
CA GLU A 51 4.66 -2.84 -14.71
C GLU A 51 3.26 -2.20 -14.80
N LEU A 52 2.24 -2.97 -15.19
CA LEU A 52 0.85 -2.50 -15.20
C LEU A 52 0.42 -1.98 -13.82
N VAL A 53 0.68 -2.74 -12.76
CA VAL A 53 0.28 -2.37 -11.39
C VAL A 53 1.09 -1.17 -10.89
N LEU A 54 2.41 -1.17 -11.07
CA LEU A 54 3.28 -0.08 -10.60
C LEU A 54 3.04 1.21 -11.38
N GLY A 55 2.81 1.12 -12.68
CA GLY A 55 2.45 2.24 -13.55
C GLY A 55 1.08 2.85 -13.23
N ALA A 56 0.12 2.03 -12.78
CA ALA A 56 -1.21 2.51 -12.40
C ALA A 56 -1.29 3.03 -10.95
N TYR A 57 -0.66 2.31 -10.00
CA TYR A 57 -0.88 2.51 -8.57
C TYR A 57 0.38 2.79 -7.75
N GLY A 58 1.60 2.76 -8.33
CA GLY A 58 2.86 2.80 -7.56
C GLY A 58 2.95 3.92 -6.52
N ARG A 59 2.54 5.14 -6.87
CA ARG A 59 2.51 6.27 -5.92
C ARG A 59 1.47 6.08 -4.79
N ALA A 60 0.31 5.49 -5.10
CA ALA A 60 -0.75 5.24 -4.12
C ALA A 60 -0.40 4.08 -3.18
N ILE A 61 0.21 3.01 -3.71
CA ILE A 61 0.76 1.87 -2.97
C ILE A 61 1.71 2.39 -1.88
N LEU A 62 2.74 3.15 -2.27
CA LEU A 62 3.74 3.69 -1.34
C LEU A 62 3.12 4.56 -0.26
N ARG A 63 2.33 5.57 -0.64
CA ARG A 63 1.71 6.50 0.31
C ARG A 63 0.77 5.81 1.30
N THR A 64 0.15 4.72 0.88
CA THR A 64 -0.74 3.94 1.74
C THR A 64 0.07 3.08 2.68
N TRP A 65 1.09 2.39 2.17
CA TRP A 65 1.99 1.59 2.98
C TRP A 65 2.66 2.41 4.08
N ASP A 66 3.21 3.59 3.76
CA ASP A 66 3.90 4.45 4.74
C ASP A 66 3.03 4.80 5.96
N LYS A 67 1.71 4.82 5.80
CA LYS A 67 0.76 5.11 6.88
C LYS A 67 0.32 3.88 7.65
N LEU A 68 0.19 2.75 6.95
CA LEU A 68 -0.27 1.50 7.57
C LEU A 68 0.88 0.70 8.19
N ALA A 69 2.10 0.85 7.69
CA ALA A 69 3.28 0.08 8.11
C ALA A 69 3.49 0.11 9.64
N PRO A 70 3.39 1.24 10.36
CA PRO A 70 3.54 1.24 11.82
C PRO A 70 2.51 0.35 12.53
N PHE A 71 1.25 0.41 12.11
CA PHE A 71 0.18 -0.41 12.69
C PHE A 71 0.35 -1.89 12.33
N VAL A 72 0.76 -2.18 11.09
CA VAL A 72 0.99 -3.54 10.59
C VAL A 72 2.16 -4.18 11.33
N TYR A 73 3.27 -3.48 11.51
CA TYR A 73 4.43 -4.01 12.25
C TYR A 73 4.09 -4.29 13.70
N SER A 74 3.40 -3.36 14.36
CA SER A 74 2.93 -3.54 15.74
C SER A 74 1.98 -4.73 15.89
N GLU A 75 1.06 -4.90 14.94
CA GLU A 75 0.14 -6.05 14.88
C GLU A 75 0.89 -7.39 14.75
N ARG A 76 1.87 -7.45 13.84
CA ARG A 76 2.67 -8.65 13.60
C ARG A 76 3.51 -9.03 14.82
N GLU A 77 4.12 -8.04 15.48
CA GLU A 77 4.91 -8.25 16.69
C GLU A 77 4.07 -8.84 17.83
N ARG A 78 2.89 -8.25 18.09
CA ARG A 78 1.99 -8.72 19.16
C ARG A 78 1.40 -10.08 18.91
N HIS A 79 0.92 -10.31 17.69
CA HIS A 79 0.10 -11.48 17.39
C HIS A 79 0.87 -12.57 16.65
N ARG A 80 2.18 -12.38 16.42
CA ARG A 80 3.07 -13.32 15.71
C ARG A 80 2.47 -13.81 14.39
N ASN A 81 1.98 -12.87 13.57
CA ASN A 81 1.33 -13.16 12.29
C ASN A 81 2.06 -12.46 11.11
N LEU A 82 1.61 -12.75 9.88
CA LEU A 82 2.15 -12.19 8.64
C LEU A 82 1.11 -11.31 7.92
N THR A 83 0.33 -10.54 8.68
CA THR A 83 -0.70 -9.66 8.11
C THR A 83 -0.10 -8.72 7.07
N MET A 84 -0.75 -8.60 5.90
CA MET A 84 -0.37 -7.67 4.83
C MET A 84 1.07 -7.88 4.31
N PHE A 85 1.58 -9.12 4.32
CA PHE A 85 2.92 -9.46 3.87
C PHE A 85 3.14 -9.17 2.37
N TYR A 86 2.15 -9.44 1.54
CA TYR A 86 2.24 -9.18 0.10
C TYR A 86 2.10 -7.69 -0.21
N PHE A 87 1.35 -6.95 0.61
CA PHE A 87 1.32 -5.49 0.47
C PHE A 87 2.69 -4.86 0.77
N GLU A 88 3.40 -5.34 1.78
CA GLU A 88 4.77 -4.90 2.07
C GLU A 88 5.72 -5.15 0.88
N ASP A 89 5.70 -6.35 0.31
CA ASP A 89 6.48 -6.69 -0.88
C ASP A 89 6.11 -5.77 -2.07
N LEU A 90 4.82 -5.56 -2.31
CA LEU A 90 4.35 -4.66 -3.35
C LEU A 90 4.81 -3.21 -3.14
N ALA A 91 4.83 -2.74 -1.89
CA ALA A 91 5.35 -1.43 -1.54
C ALA A 91 6.87 -1.34 -1.75
N TRP A 92 7.61 -2.40 -1.42
CA TRP A 92 9.03 -2.48 -1.74
C TRP A 92 9.29 -2.42 -3.24
N ARG A 93 8.53 -3.15 -4.07
CA ARG A 93 8.63 -3.08 -5.54
C ARG A 93 8.35 -1.66 -6.05
N ALA A 94 7.27 -1.04 -5.57
CA ALA A 94 6.91 0.33 -5.94
C ALA A 94 7.95 1.38 -5.53
N LYS A 95 8.76 1.11 -4.49
CA LYS A 95 9.88 1.96 -4.07
C LYS A 95 11.07 1.86 -5.03
N ASN A 96 11.32 0.67 -5.56
CA ASN A 96 12.46 0.38 -6.44
C ASN A 96 12.17 0.62 -7.93
N THR A 97 10.91 0.52 -8.34
CA THR A 97 10.45 0.82 -9.70
C THR A 97 9.31 1.81 -9.62
N THR A 98 9.64 3.08 -9.88
CA THR A 98 8.65 4.14 -9.72
C THR A 98 7.64 4.12 -10.86
N MET A 99 6.44 4.66 -10.59
CA MET A 99 5.42 4.90 -11.62
C MET A 99 6.00 5.67 -12.82
N GLN A 100 6.89 6.64 -12.57
CA GLN A 100 7.53 7.43 -13.62
C GLN A 100 8.50 6.59 -14.47
N ASP A 101 9.19 5.63 -13.87
CA ASP A 101 10.06 4.72 -14.60
C ASP A 101 9.24 3.83 -15.53
N VAL A 102 8.15 3.25 -15.03
CA VAL A 102 7.22 2.47 -15.86
C VAL A 102 6.67 3.33 -17.01
N HIS A 103 6.15 4.53 -16.72
CA HIS A 103 5.61 5.43 -17.75
C HIS A 103 6.65 5.74 -18.83
N ARG A 104 7.92 5.87 -18.47
CA ARG A 104 9.03 6.05 -19.42
C ARG A 104 9.21 4.80 -20.27
N THR A 105 9.27 3.62 -19.66
CA THR A 105 9.44 2.32 -20.33
C THR A 105 8.34 2.07 -21.37
N VAL A 106 7.08 2.30 -21.00
CA VAL A 106 5.93 2.08 -21.90
C VAL A 106 5.64 3.25 -22.86
N GLY A 107 6.45 4.32 -22.81
CA GLY A 107 6.33 5.47 -23.71
C GLY A 107 5.13 6.39 -23.45
N LEU A 108 4.58 6.37 -22.24
CA LEU A 108 3.49 7.26 -21.81
C LEU A 108 4.08 8.63 -21.44
N ARG A 109 4.18 9.54 -22.42
CA ARG A 109 4.41 11.01 -22.29
C ARG A 109 4.58 11.71 -23.66
N ARG A 110 4.02 11.13 -24.73
CA ARG A 110 4.25 11.58 -26.12
C ARG A 110 3.57 12.90 -26.49
N LEU A 111 2.64 13.39 -25.68
CA LEU A 111 2.03 14.71 -25.86
C LEU A 111 2.28 15.55 -24.61
N PRO A 112 2.95 16.71 -24.70
CA PRO A 112 2.96 17.67 -23.59
C PRO A 112 1.54 18.22 -23.38
N PRO A 113 1.16 18.60 -22.14
CA PRO A 113 -0.05 19.38 -21.93
C PRO A 113 0.03 20.68 -22.74
N ALA A 114 -1.05 21.01 -23.44
CA ALA A 114 -1.21 22.29 -24.14
C ALA A 114 -1.27 23.46 -23.14
#